data_AF-A0A643F676-F1
#
_entry.id   AF-A0A643F676-F1
#
_cell.length_a   1.000
_cell.length_b   1.000
_cell.length_c   1.000
_cell.angle_alpha   90.00
_cell.angle_beta   90.00
_cell.angle_gamma   90.00
#
_symmetry.space_group_name_H-M   'P 1'
#
loop_
_entity.id
_entity.type
_entity.pdbx_description
1 polymer ?
#
loop_
_entity_poly.entity_id
_entity_poly.type
_entity_poly.pdbx_seq_one_letter_code
_entity_poly.pdbx_strand_id
1 'polypeptide(L)'
;MGFTLAIVGRPNVGKSTLFNRLVGRKLALVDDLPGVTRDRRIHDAKLYDLKFQVIDTAGLEEAANDSLEARMRAQTEAAIQEADAILFVIDAKAGITPTDATFAELVRRSNRPVVLVANKSEARGAQSGLYDAFQLGLGEPCPISAEHGQGMPDLRDAIVELLGEERVFADEREEEAADEVFTPKAVGELIGDDIEDPDEEIIPEYDTTKPLRIAIVGRPNAGKSTMINTMLGEDRLLTGPEAGITRDSISVDWEWRGRNIKLFDTAGLRRKSRVQEKLEKLSVADGLRAIRFAEVVIIVLDATIPFEKQDLQIADLIIREGRAPVIAFNKWDLIEDRQLVLEDLYEKTARLLPQVRGLRAVPISGERGQGLDKLMENVVKTHEIWNRRISTGRLNRWLEGVIAHQPPPAVSGRRLKVKYMTQIKTRPPGFVVSCSRPDAMPQSYVRYLINGLRETFEMPGVPIRLSLRTSDNPFAGRAKKKR
;
A
#
# COMPACT_ATOMS: atom_id res chain seq x y z
N MET A 1 -2.95 -13.49 -19.80
CA MET A 1 -3.89 -14.35 -19.02
C MET A 1 -3.56 -14.29 -17.51
N GLY A 2 -4.53 -13.94 -16.65
CA GLY A 2 -4.30 -13.71 -15.20
C GLY A 2 -3.91 -14.95 -14.41
N PHE A 3 -3.30 -14.76 -13.23
CA PHE A 3 -2.90 -15.88 -12.36
C PHE A 3 -4.06 -16.37 -11.47
N THR A 4 -3.97 -17.60 -11.00
CA THR A 4 -5.00 -18.25 -10.20
C THR A 4 -4.50 -18.57 -8.79
N LEU A 5 -5.28 -18.24 -7.76
CA LEU A 5 -5.01 -18.54 -6.36
C LEU A 5 -6.03 -19.53 -5.79
N ALA A 6 -5.58 -20.56 -5.08
CA ALA A 6 -6.46 -21.44 -4.30
C ALA A 6 -6.46 -21.04 -2.82
N ILE A 7 -7.64 -20.86 -2.22
CA ILE A 7 -7.75 -20.64 -0.77
C ILE A 7 -7.93 -21.98 -0.07
N VAL A 8 -6.90 -22.46 0.62
CA VAL A 8 -6.87 -23.79 1.26
C VAL A 8 -6.80 -23.64 2.77
N GLY A 9 -7.46 -24.52 3.51
CA GLY A 9 -7.38 -24.58 4.96
C GLY A 9 -8.50 -25.42 5.57
N ARG A 10 -8.39 -25.74 6.86
CA ARG A 10 -9.43 -26.52 7.54
C ARG A 10 -10.78 -25.75 7.59
N PRO A 11 -11.90 -26.42 7.89
CA PRO A 11 -13.18 -25.73 8.08
C PRO A 11 -13.11 -24.63 9.16
N ASN A 12 -13.93 -23.59 8.99
CA ASN A 12 -14.14 -22.48 9.95
C ASN A 12 -12.95 -21.55 10.25
N VAL A 13 -11.85 -21.62 9.50
CA VAL A 13 -10.72 -20.65 9.60
C VAL A 13 -11.01 -19.28 8.98
N GLY A 14 -12.14 -19.15 8.26
CA GLY A 14 -12.55 -17.91 7.60
C GLY A 14 -12.18 -17.85 6.11
N LYS A 15 -12.02 -18.99 5.43
CA LYS A 15 -11.81 -19.09 3.97
C LYS A 15 -12.86 -18.32 3.19
N SER A 16 -14.14 -18.58 3.45
CA SER A 16 -15.27 -17.91 2.76
C SER A 16 -15.30 -16.40 3.07
N THR A 17 -14.88 -15.97 4.25
CA THR A 17 -14.77 -14.55 4.59
C THR A 17 -13.67 -13.86 3.79
N LEU A 18 -12.52 -14.51 3.63
CA LEU A 18 -11.42 -14.03 2.80
C LEU A 18 -11.81 -14.03 1.32
N PHE A 19 -12.37 -15.14 0.82
CA PHE A 19 -12.90 -15.26 -0.54
C PHE A 19 -13.87 -14.12 -0.88
N ASN A 20 -14.92 -13.92 -0.07
CA ASN A 20 -15.91 -12.88 -0.29
C ASN A 20 -15.31 -11.46 -0.26
N ARG A 21 -14.21 -11.26 0.46
CA ARG A 21 -13.48 -10.00 0.48
C ARG A 21 -12.68 -9.80 -0.81
N LEU A 22 -12.04 -10.85 -1.31
CA LEU A 22 -11.24 -10.82 -2.54
C LEU A 22 -12.11 -10.67 -3.79
N VAL A 23 -13.30 -11.27 -3.82
CA VAL A 23 -14.25 -11.17 -4.95
C VAL A 23 -15.08 -9.87 -4.92
N GLY A 24 -15.11 -9.15 -3.79
CA GLY A 24 -15.88 -7.91 -3.62
C GLY A 24 -17.31 -8.17 -3.10
N ARG A 25 -17.53 -7.82 -1.82
CA ARG A 25 -18.77 -7.89 -0.99
C ARG A 25 -19.92 -8.80 -1.45
N LYS A 26 -20.20 -9.81 -0.61
CA LYS A 26 -21.45 -10.58 -0.43
C LYS A 26 -22.19 -10.88 -1.73
N LEU A 27 -21.91 -12.05 -2.33
CA LEU A 27 -22.99 -12.80 -2.97
C LEU A 27 -24.16 -12.83 -1.98
N ALA A 28 -25.26 -12.18 -2.36
CA ALA A 28 -26.48 -12.24 -1.59
C ALA A 28 -26.81 -13.71 -1.32
N LEU A 29 -27.32 -13.95 -0.11
CA LEU A 29 -27.94 -15.20 0.29
C LEU A 29 -28.76 -15.81 -0.84
N VAL A 30 -28.57 -17.11 -1.03
CA VAL A 30 -29.60 -18.09 -1.40
C VAL A 30 -30.55 -17.67 -2.53
N ASP A 31 -30.27 -18.14 -3.74
CA ASP A 31 -31.36 -18.47 -4.68
C ASP A 31 -31.62 -19.98 -4.58
N ASP A 32 -32.67 -20.32 -3.84
CA ASP A 32 -33.30 -21.65 -3.77
C ASP A 32 -34.10 -21.92 -5.06
N LEU A 33 -33.41 -21.99 -6.21
CA LEU A 33 -33.99 -22.48 -7.46
C LEU A 33 -33.31 -23.80 -7.85
N PRO A 34 -33.94 -24.97 -7.59
CA PRO A 34 -33.39 -26.26 -7.97
C PRO A 34 -33.48 -26.41 -9.50
N GLY A 35 -32.32 -26.46 -10.18
CA GLY A 35 -32.29 -26.78 -11.62
C GLY A 35 -31.16 -26.20 -12.46
N VAL A 36 -30.24 -25.41 -11.92
CA VAL A 36 -29.07 -24.92 -12.69
C VAL A 36 -27.78 -25.58 -12.21
N THR A 37 -27.12 -26.30 -13.11
CA THR A 37 -25.83 -26.96 -12.89
C THR A 37 -24.79 -25.93 -12.41
N ARG A 38 -24.25 -26.14 -11.20
CA ARG A 38 -23.24 -25.29 -10.55
C ARG A 38 -21.87 -25.47 -11.21
N ASP A 39 -21.64 -24.80 -12.34
CA ASP A 39 -20.29 -24.61 -12.90
C ASP A 39 -19.69 -23.28 -12.40
N ARG A 40 -19.50 -23.16 -11.08
CA ARG A 40 -18.91 -21.97 -10.42
C ARG A 40 -17.63 -22.33 -9.66
N ARG A 41 -16.54 -22.63 -10.36
CA ARG A 41 -15.27 -23.11 -9.75
C ARG A 41 -14.20 -22.03 -9.57
N ILE A 42 -14.26 -20.97 -10.37
CA ILE A 42 -13.23 -19.94 -10.44
C ILE A 42 -13.93 -18.58 -10.49
N HIS A 43 -13.48 -17.64 -9.66
CA HIS A 43 -14.08 -16.31 -9.58
C HIS A 43 -13.03 -15.23 -9.79
N ASP A 44 -13.38 -14.18 -10.51
CA ASP A 44 -12.52 -13.01 -10.60
C ASP A 44 -12.42 -12.33 -9.24
N ALA A 45 -11.19 -12.13 -8.79
CA ALA A 45 -10.86 -11.52 -7.52
C ALA A 45 -9.88 -10.37 -7.72
N LYS A 46 -9.94 -9.43 -6.78
CA LYS A 46 -9.09 -8.26 -6.76
C LYS A 46 -8.60 -7.99 -5.36
N LEU A 47 -7.28 -7.87 -5.23
CA LEU A 47 -6.63 -7.42 -4.01
C LEU A 47 -5.77 -6.20 -4.35
N TYR A 48 -6.28 -5.01 -4.04
CA TYR A 48 -5.68 -3.74 -4.44
C TYR A 48 -5.48 -3.64 -5.95
N ASP A 49 -4.23 -3.70 -6.40
CA ASP A 49 -3.77 -3.69 -7.79
C ASP A 49 -3.68 -5.08 -8.41
N LEU A 50 -3.69 -6.14 -7.60
CA LEU A 50 -3.68 -7.51 -8.10
C LEU A 50 -5.06 -7.87 -8.65
N LYS A 51 -5.12 -8.31 -9.91
CA LYS A 51 -6.27 -8.98 -10.53
C LYS A 51 -5.89 -10.44 -10.72
N PHE A 52 -6.73 -11.35 -10.23
CA PHE A 52 -6.46 -12.77 -10.31
C PHE A 52 -7.76 -13.55 -10.23
N GLN A 53 -7.69 -14.81 -10.59
CA GLN A 53 -8.78 -15.76 -10.38
C GLN A 53 -8.60 -16.46 -9.06
N VAL A 54 -9.68 -16.63 -8.29
CA VAL A 54 -9.64 -17.33 -7.01
C VAL A 54 -10.52 -18.56 -7.04
N ILE A 55 -9.95 -19.69 -6.63
CA ILE A 55 -10.62 -20.98 -6.50
C ILE A 55 -11.09 -21.10 -5.05
N ASP A 56 -12.41 -21.15 -4.84
CA ASP A 56 -12.97 -21.42 -3.52
C ASP A 56 -13.02 -22.92 -3.25
N THR A 57 -12.28 -23.38 -2.25
CA THR A 57 -12.39 -24.76 -1.79
C THR A 57 -13.55 -24.97 -0.80
N ALA A 58 -14.20 -23.89 -0.32
CA ALA A 58 -15.26 -23.94 0.69
C ALA A 58 -16.68 -24.10 0.11
N GLY A 59 -16.98 -23.54 -1.07
CA GLY A 59 -18.28 -23.70 -1.77
C GLY A 59 -18.63 -25.13 -2.21
N LEU A 60 -17.78 -26.09 -1.87
CA LEU A 60 -17.89 -27.50 -2.23
C LEU A 60 -18.18 -28.39 -1.00
N GLU A 61 -18.31 -27.79 0.19
CA GLU A 61 -18.57 -28.48 1.47
C GLU A 61 -20.05 -28.90 1.66
N GLU A 62 -20.95 -28.56 0.71
CA GLU A 62 -22.40 -28.82 0.80
C GLU A 62 -22.94 -29.73 -0.33
N ALA A 63 -22.48 -30.99 -0.43
CA ALA A 63 -23.22 -32.05 -1.15
C ALA A 63 -22.77 -33.49 -0.79
N ALA A 64 -23.63 -34.18 -0.01
CA ALA A 64 -23.91 -35.62 0.08
C ALA A 64 -22.83 -36.69 0.48
N ASN A 65 -23.14 -37.38 1.60
CA ASN A 65 -23.17 -38.83 1.93
C ASN A 65 -22.00 -39.83 1.69
N ASP A 66 -20.83 -39.45 1.21
CA ASP A 66 -19.63 -40.33 1.29
C ASP A 66 -18.59 -39.79 2.28
N SER A 67 -17.61 -40.61 2.70
CA SER A 67 -16.67 -40.26 3.78
C SER A 67 -15.99 -38.89 3.54
N LEU A 68 -16.41 -37.93 4.37
CA LEU A 68 -16.15 -36.49 4.23
C LEU A 68 -14.66 -36.19 3.96
N GLU A 69 -13.76 -36.89 4.64
CA GLU A 69 -12.32 -36.63 4.60
C GLU A 69 -11.65 -36.99 3.26
N ALA A 70 -12.04 -38.08 2.59
CA ALA A 70 -11.39 -38.52 1.35
C ALA A 70 -11.76 -37.61 0.17
N ARG A 71 -13.01 -37.16 0.11
CA ARG A 71 -13.47 -36.20 -0.91
C ARG A 71 -12.92 -34.80 -0.67
N MET A 72 -12.88 -34.34 0.59
CA MET A 72 -12.27 -33.06 0.95
C MET A 72 -10.79 -32.99 0.52
N ARG A 73 -10.05 -34.09 0.65
CA ARG A 73 -8.66 -34.19 0.18
C ARG A 73 -8.55 -34.13 -1.34
N ALA A 74 -9.29 -34.99 -2.06
CA ALA A 74 -9.23 -35.03 -3.53
C ALA A 74 -9.60 -33.69 -4.18
N GLN A 75 -10.51 -32.95 -3.57
CA GLN A 75 -10.95 -31.65 -4.06
C GLN A 75 -9.96 -30.52 -3.72
N THR A 76 -9.36 -30.56 -2.54
CA THR A 76 -8.26 -29.65 -2.19
C THR A 76 -7.06 -29.91 -3.10
N GLU A 77 -6.76 -31.17 -3.41
CA GLU A 77 -5.75 -31.57 -4.40
C GLU A 77 -6.04 -31.00 -5.79
N ALA A 78 -7.28 -31.10 -6.27
CA ALA A 78 -7.68 -30.54 -7.56
C ALA A 78 -7.49 -29.01 -7.60
N ALA A 79 -7.96 -28.29 -6.57
CA ALA A 79 -7.79 -26.84 -6.48
C ALA A 79 -6.31 -26.41 -6.42
N ILE A 80 -5.48 -27.18 -5.72
CA ILE A 80 -4.03 -26.97 -5.65
C ILE A 80 -3.35 -27.18 -7.01
N GLN A 81 -3.81 -28.17 -7.79
CA GLN A 81 -3.26 -28.45 -9.12
C GLN A 81 -3.62 -27.38 -10.15
N GLU A 82 -4.83 -26.83 -10.07
CA GLU A 82 -5.33 -25.79 -10.97
C GLU A 82 -4.78 -24.39 -10.64
N ALA A 83 -4.40 -24.11 -9.39
CA ALA A 83 -3.93 -22.78 -8.98
C ALA A 83 -2.41 -22.56 -9.12
N ASP A 84 -2.02 -21.37 -9.56
CA ASP A 84 -0.62 -20.95 -9.67
C ASP A 84 0.06 -20.78 -8.31
N ALA A 85 -0.70 -20.37 -7.28
CA ALA A 85 -0.24 -20.32 -5.89
C ALA A 85 -1.39 -20.56 -4.90
N ILE A 86 -1.03 -20.81 -3.64
CA ILE A 86 -1.95 -21.21 -2.58
C ILE A 86 -1.95 -20.18 -1.46
N LEU A 87 -3.14 -19.78 -1.02
CA LEU A 87 -3.34 -19.06 0.24
C LEU A 87 -3.74 -20.07 1.31
N PHE A 88 -2.79 -20.46 2.16
CA PHE A 88 -3.03 -21.43 3.23
C PHE A 88 -3.52 -20.73 4.49
N VAL A 89 -4.82 -20.80 4.76
CA VAL A 89 -5.49 -20.04 5.83
C VAL A 89 -5.60 -20.88 7.10
N ILE A 90 -5.11 -20.33 8.21
CA ILE A 90 -5.29 -20.85 9.57
C ILE A 90 -6.06 -19.85 10.43
N ASP A 91 -6.60 -20.31 11.56
CA ASP A 91 -7.22 -19.46 12.58
C ASP A 91 -6.23 -19.15 13.70
N ALA A 92 -5.70 -17.93 13.72
CA ALA A 92 -4.71 -17.49 14.71
C ALA A 92 -5.27 -17.50 16.14
N LYS A 93 -6.58 -17.34 16.32
CA LYS A 93 -7.23 -17.37 17.64
C LYS A 93 -7.31 -18.79 18.19
N ALA A 94 -7.62 -19.75 17.32
CA ALA A 94 -7.76 -21.15 17.71
C ALA A 94 -6.42 -21.89 17.80
N GLY A 95 -5.36 -21.37 17.16
CA GLY A 95 -4.06 -22.01 17.08
C GLY A 95 -4.03 -23.17 16.07
N ILE A 96 -2.88 -23.84 16.01
CA ILE A 96 -2.63 -24.94 15.06
C ILE A 96 -3.26 -26.24 15.57
N THR A 97 -4.01 -26.91 14.69
CA THR A 97 -4.64 -28.20 14.96
C THR A 97 -4.01 -29.33 14.13
N PRO A 98 -4.22 -30.61 14.48
CA PRO A 98 -3.76 -31.74 13.67
C PRO A 98 -4.31 -31.73 12.23
N THR A 99 -5.52 -31.18 12.04
CA THR A 99 -6.13 -31.00 10.72
C THR A 99 -5.33 -30.00 9.88
N ASP A 100 -4.86 -28.89 10.47
CA ASP A 100 -4.00 -27.92 9.78
C ASP A 100 -2.68 -28.56 9.33
N ALA A 101 -2.06 -29.40 10.18
CA ALA A 101 -0.84 -30.14 9.81
C ALA A 101 -1.05 -31.08 8.63
N THR A 102 -2.22 -31.74 8.55
CA THR A 102 -2.57 -32.64 7.44
C THR A 102 -2.71 -31.88 6.12
N PHE A 103 -3.41 -30.74 6.12
CA PHE A 103 -3.53 -29.89 4.93
C PHE A 103 -2.19 -29.23 4.56
N ALA A 104 -1.38 -28.83 5.54
CA ALA A 104 -0.06 -28.27 5.29
C ALA A 104 0.87 -29.30 4.62
N GLU A 105 0.78 -30.57 5.02
CA GLU A 105 1.52 -31.64 4.36
C GLU A 105 1.11 -31.82 2.91
N LEU A 106 -0.18 -31.74 2.62
CA LEU A 106 -0.71 -31.78 1.25
C LEU A 106 -0.17 -30.64 0.39
N VAL A 107 -0.18 -29.42 0.93
CA VAL A 107 0.35 -28.23 0.24
C VAL A 107 1.85 -28.36 0.00
N ARG A 108 2.64 -28.83 0.97
CA ARG A 108 4.09 -29.07 0.79
C ARG A 108 4.39 -30.06 -0.32
N ARG A 109 3.62 -31.15 -0.42
CA ARG A 109 3.81 -32.17 -1.49
C ARG A 109 3.51 -31.64 -2.89
N SER A 110 2.70 -30.59 -2.99
CA SER A 110 2.31 -30.02 -4.29
C SER A 110 3.42 -29.20 -4.97
N ASN A 111 4.46 -28.79 -4.22
CA ASN A 111 5.51 -27.87 -4.68
C ASN A 111 4.99 -26.56 -5.30
N ARG A 112 3.73 -26.18 -5.04
CA ARG A 112 3.19 -24.88 -5.46
C ARG A 112 3.64 -23.79 -4.49
N PRO A 113 3.90 -22.57 -4.96
CA PRO A 113 4.15 -21.42 -4.10
C PRO A 113 2.99 -21.22 -3.11
N VAL A 114 3.30 -20.94 -1.85
CA VAL A 114 2.31 -20.82 -0.77
C VAL A 114 2.53 -19.56 0.06
N VAL A 115 1.45 -18.84 0.35
CA VAL A 115 1.39 -17.82 1.40
C VAL A 115 0.66 -18.42 2.61
N LEU A 116 1.34 -18.48 3.76
CA LEU A 116 0.72 -18.85 5.03
C LEU A 116 -0.05 -17.66 5.60
N VAL A 117 -1.36 -17.80 5.76
CA VAL A 117 -2.28 -16.73 6.17
C VAL A 117 -2.85 -17.01 7.56
N ALA A 118 -2.46 -16.20 8.54
CA ALA A 118 -2.97 -16.29 9.91
C ALA A 118 -4.18 -15.36 10.11
N ASN A 119 -5.37 -15.90 9.86
CA ASN A 119 -6.61 -15.14 9.91
C ASN A 119 -7.15 -14.99 11.35
N LYS A 120 -8.05 -14.03 11.56
CA LYS A 120 -8.61 -13.65 12.87
C LYS A 120 -7.56 -13.09 13.84
N SER A 121 -6.53 -12.44 13.30
CA SER A 121 -5.40 -11.88 14.08
C SER A 121 -5.79 -10.69 14.96
N GLU A 122 -6.98 -10.12 14.79
CA GLU A 122 -7.54 -9.12 15.70
C GLU A 122 -7.90 -9.68 17.09
N ALA A 123 -8.09 -11.00 17.19
CA ALA A 123 -8.62 -11.61 18.40
C ALA A 123 -7.58 -11.61 19.53
N ARG A 124 -8.04 -11.39 20.76
CA ARG A 124 -7.20 -11.50 21.96
C ARG A 124 -6.62 -12.92 22.06
N GLY A 125 -5.30 -13.03 22.09
CA GLY A 125 -4.58 -14.32 22.13
C GLY A 125 -4.07 -14.82 20.78
N ALA A 126 -4.38 -14.13 19.67
CA ALA A 126 -3.96 -14.54 18.33
C ALA A 126 -2.43 -14.58 18.13
N GLN A 127 -1.67 -13.85 18.95
CA GLN A 127 -0.20 -13.87 18.92
C GLN A 127 0.37 -15.28 19.13
N SER A 128 -0.24 -16.10 20.01
CA SER A 128 0.23 -17.48 20.24
C SER A 128 0.06 -18.33 19.00
N GLY A 129 -1.15 -18.31 18.39
CA GLY A 129 -1.42 -19.08 17.18
C GLY A 129 -0.61 -18.63 15.98
N LEU A 130 -0.21 -17.35 15.91
CA LEU A 130 0.73 -16.85 14.91
C LEU A 130 2.12 -17.46 15.06
N TYR A 131 2.65 -17.54 16.30
CA TYR A 131 3.96 -18.16 16.54
C TYR A 131 3.92 -19.68 16.30
N ASP A 132 2.83 -20.35 16.64
CA ASP A 132 2.67 -21.78 16.41
C ASP A 132 2.62 -22.12 14.91
N ALA A 133 2.17 -21.19 14.08
CA ALA A 133 2.06 -21.37 12.63
C ALA A 133 3.40 -21.65 11.93
N PHE A 134 4.52 -21.18 12.49
CA PHE A 134 5.86 -21.50 11.97
C PHE A 134 6.15 -23.01 11.97
N GLN A 135 5.52 -23.79 12.86
CA GLN A 135 5.69 -25.24 12.93
C GLN A 135 5.13 -25.96 11.69
N LEU A 136 4.26 -25.30 10.90
CA LEU A 136 3.75 -25.82 9.64
C LEU A 136 4.80 -25.79 8.52
N GLY A 137 5.90 -25.06 8.67
CA GLY A 137 6.98 -25.03 7.67
C GLY A 137 6.56 -24.49 6.30
N LEU A 138 5.58 -23.57 6.27
CA LEU A 138 5.06 -22.93 5.05
C LEU A 138 5.54 -21.47 4.90
N GLY A 139 6.65 -21.10 5.55
CA GLY A 139 7.17 -19.74 5.55
C GLY A 139 6.66 -18.86 6.69
N GLU A 140 6.86 -17.55 6.57
CA GLU A 140 6.40 -16.56 7.56
C GLU A 140 4.87 -16.39 7.47
N PRO A 141 4.13 -16.53 8.59
CA PRO A 141 2.68 -16.36 8.58
C PRO A 141 2.30 -14.88 8.45
N CYS A 142 1.52 -14.55 7.42
CA CYS A 142 0.95 -13.23 7.22
C CYS A 142 -0.28 -13.02 8.13
N PRO A 143 -0.22 -12.15 9.16
CA PRO A 143 -1.33 -11.92 10.07
C PRO A 143 -2.40 -11.05 9.41
N ILE A 144 -3.62 -11.56 9.30
CA ILE A 144 -4.75 -10.81 8.73
C ILE A 144 -6.01 -10.88 9.58
N SER A 145 -6.90 -9.93 9.32
CA SER A 145 -8.31 -10.01 9.68
C SER A 145 -9.14 -9.92 8.41
N ALA A 146 -9.58 -11.05 7.87
CA ALA A 146 -10.45 -11.07 6.70
C ALA A 146 -11.80 -10.39 6.99
N GLU A 147 -12.29 -10.43 8.22
CA GLU A 147 -13.55 -9.77 8.58
C GLU A 147 -13.40 -8.24 8.60
N HIS A 148 -12.37 -7.73 9.27
CA HIS A 148 -12.16 -6.29 9.44
C HIS A 148 -11.28 -5.64 8.35
N GLY A 149 -10.65 -6.43 7.48
CA GLY A 149 -9.77 -5.97 6.40
C GLY A 149 -8.39 -5.51 6.87
N GLN A 150 -7.91 -5.99 8.02
CA GLN A 150 -6.56 -5.70 8.53
C GLN A 150 -5.54 -6.69 7.94
N GLY A 151 -4.30 -6.26 7.73
CA GLY A 151 -3.23 -7.11 7.16
C GLY A 151 -3.39 -7.45 5.67
N MET A 152 -4.42 -6.93 5.00
CA MET A 152 -4.63 -7.14 3.57
C MET A 152 -3.52 -6.55 2.67
N PRO A 153 -2.88 -5.39 3.00
CA PRO A 153 -1.71 -4.92 2.25
C PRO A 153 -0.53 -5.89 2.37
N ASP A 154 -0.28 -6.42 3.57
CA ASP A 154 0.80 -7.37 3.82
C ASP A 154 0.54 -8.68 3.06
N LEU A 155 -0.72 -9.13 2.98
CA LEU A 155 -1.12 -10.26 2.14
C LEU A 155 -0.88 -9.99 0.65
N ARG A 156 -1.13 -8.77 0.17
CA ARG A 156 -0.85 -8.36 -1.21
C ARG A 156 0.64 -8.42 -1.50
N ASP A 157 1.45 -7.85 -0.61
CA ASP A 157 2.91 -7.84 -0.76
C ASP A 157 3.48 -9.27 -0.75
N ALA A 158 2.99 -10.13 0.15
CA ALA A 158 3.38 -11.53 0.20
C ALA A 158 3.03 -12.31 -1.08
N ILE A 159 1.89 -12.02 -1.72
CA ILE A 159 1.51 -12.64 -3.01
C ILE A 159 2.44 -12.16 -4.13
N VAL A 160 2.80 -10.87 -4.15
CA VAL A 160 3.70 -10.29 -5.15
C VAL A 160 5.12 -10.84 -5.02
N GLU A 161 5.63 -10.92 -3.79
CA GLU A 161 6.94 -11.50 -3.50
C GLU A 161 7.01 -12.98 -3.91
N LEU A 162 5.93 -13.72 -3.69
CA LEU A 162 5.85 -15.14 -3.98
C LEU A 162 5.77 -15.47 -5.49
N LEU A 163 4.95 -14.73 -6.24
CA LEU A 163 4.69 -15.00 -7.66
C LEU A 163 5.59 -14.21 -8.62
N GLY A 164 6.24 -13.17 -8.11
CA GLY A 164 7.02 -12.21 -8.89
C GLY A 164 6.14 -11.21 -9.64
N GLU A 165 6.65 -9.98 -9.79
CA GLU A 165 5.94 -8.90 -10.49
C GLU A 165 5.64 -9.26 -11.96
N GLU A 166 6.47 -10.11 -12.59
CA GLU A 166 6.28 -10.56 -13.98
C GLU A 166 4.98 -11.33 -14.19
N ARG A 167 4.67 -12.26 -13.29
CA ARG A 167 3.49 -13.12 -13.40
C ARG A 167 2.22 -12.42 -12.94
N VAL A 168 2.35 -11.57 -11.93
CA VAL A 168 1.23 -10.87 -11.29
C VAL A 168 0.61 -9.81 -12.21
N PHE A 169 1.44 -9.12 -13.01
CA PHE A 169 1.00 -8.08 -13.94
C PHE A 169 1.16 -8.51 -15.41
N ALA A 170 0.94 -9.80 -15.71
CA ALA A 170 1.07 -10.33 -17.07
C ALA A 170 -0.07 -9.86 -18.00
N ASP A 171 -1.30 -9.73 -17.49
CA ASP A 171 -2.46 -9.27 -18.27
C ASP A 171 -2.38 -7.81 -18.69
N GLU A 172 -1.84 -6.94 -17.83
CA GLU A 172 -1.68 -5.52 -18.16
C GLU A 172 -0.59 -5.32 -19.23
N ARG A 173 0.35 -6.26 -19.32
CA ARG A 173 1.37 -6.30 -20.37
C ARG A 173 0.88 -6.85 -21.71
N GLU A 174 -0.16 -7.67 -21.78
CA GLU A 174 -0.72 -8.14 -23.07
C GLU A 174 -1.51 -7.03 -23.79
N GLU A 175 -2.17 -6.13 -23.04
CA GLU A 175 -2.78 -4.91 -23.60
C GLU A 175 -1.73 -3.85 -23.97
N GLU A 176 -0.63 -3.75 -23.24
CA GLU A 176 0.51 -2.86 -23.55
C GLU A 176 1.42 -3.42 -24.66
N ALA A 177 1.51 -4.75 -24.85
CA ALA A 177 2.42 -5.40 -25.83
C ALA A 177 1.93 -5.36 -27.29
N ALA A 178 0.76 -4.80 -27.59
CA ALA A 178 0.39 -4.47 -28.97
C ALA A 178 1.23 -3.28 -29.51
N ASP A 179 1.78 -2.46 -28.62
CA ASP A 179 2.69 -1.37 -28.96
C ASP A 179 4.03 -1.60 -28.23
N GLU A 180 5.01 -2.04 -29.02
CA GLU A 180 6.45 -1.97 -28.74
C GLU A 180 7.12 -3.11 -27.95
N VAL A 181 8.12 -3.67 -28.63
CA VAL A 181 8.95 -4.80 -28.27
C VAL A 181 10.11 -4.34 -27.37
N PHE A 182 10.18 -4.79 -26.11
CA PHE A 182 11.47 -5.00 -25.45
C PHE A 182 11.39 -5.97 -24.26
N THR A 183 12.27 -6.96 -24.24
CA THR A 183 12.38 -8.03 -23.22
C THR A 183 13.16 -7.57 -21.98
N PRO A 184 12.71 -7.87 -20.74
CA PRO A 184 13.56 -7.78 -19.56
C PRO A 184 14.30 -9.09 -19.28
N LYS A 185 15.56 -8.96 -18.86
CA LYS A 185 16.39 -10.05 -18.32
C LYS A 185 16.29 -10.03 -16.80
N ALA A 186 16.21 -11.23 -16.23
CA ALA A 186 16.07 -11.57 -14.82
C ALA A 186 16.98 -10.79 -13.84
N VAL A 187 16.44 -10.48 -12.66
CA VAL A 187 17.23 -10.20 -11.46
C VAL A 187 16.97 -11.33 -10.47
N GLY A 188 17.99 -12.15 -10.28
CA GLY A 188 18.00 -13.28 -9.36
C GLY A 188 18.21 -12.88 -7.91
N GLU A 189 17.97 -13.88 -7.06
CA GLU A 189 18.34 -14.05 -5.66
C GLU A 189 19.45 -13.11 -5.14
N LEU A 190 19.13 -12.33 -4.10
CA LEU A 190 20.13 -11.69 -3.24
C LEU A 190 19.99 -12.22 -1.80
N ILE A 191 20.43 -13.47 -1.63
CA ILE A 191 20.95 -13.96 -0.36
C ILE A 191 22.36 -14.48 -0.65
N GLY A 192 23.38 -13.72 -0.27
CA GLY A 192 24.77 -14.17 -0.38
C GLY A 192 25.73 -13.01 -0.24
N ASP A 193 26.67 -13.14 0.70
CA ASP A 193 27.87 -12.33 0.79
C ASP A 193 28.61 -12.39 -0.56
N ASP A 194 28.56 -11.29 -1.32
CA ASP A 194 29.54 -10.83 -2.33
C ASP A 194 28.85 -9.75 -3.19
N ILE A 195 28.76 -8.53 -2.65
CA ILE A 195 28.53 -7.35 -3.50
C ILE A 195 29.92 -6.85 -3.89
N GLU A 196 30.43 -7.36 -5.01
CA GLU A 196 31.51 -6.68 -5.72
C GLU A 196 30.92 -5.35 -6.24
N ASP A 197 31.32 -4.26 -5.57
CA ASP A 197 30.91 -2.87 -5.77
C ASP A 197 29.49 -2.46 -5.31
N PRO A 198 29.33 -1.86 -4.11
CA PRO A 198 28.04 -1.37 -3.60
C PRO A 198 27.43 -0.19 -4.38
N ASP A 199 28.08 0.23 -5.47
CA ASP A 199 27.60 1.24 -6.41
C ASP A 199 26.93 0.66 -7.68
N GLU A 200 26.94 -0.67 -7.90
CA GLU A 200 26.28 -1.35 -9.03
C GLU A 200 24.81 -1.77 -8.76
N GLU A 201 24.15 -1.23 -7.72
CA GLU A 201 22.72 -1.49 -7.51
C GLU A 201 21.91 -0.80 -8.64
N ILE A 202 21.33 -1.57 -9.58
CA ILE A 202 20.48 -1.04 -10.65
C ILE A 202 19.28 -0.32 -10.02
N ILE A 203 19.26 1.00 -10.11
CA ILE A 203 18.14 1.82 -9.64
C ILE A 203 17.06 1.81 -10.72
N PRO A 204 15.87 1.24 -10.48
CA PRO A 204 14.80 1.28 -11.47
C PRO A 204 14.43 2.74 -11.77
N GLU A 205 14.38 3.08 -13.06
CA GLU A 205 14.05 4.43 -13.51
C GLU A 205 12.60 4.79 -13.17
N TYR A 206 12.36 6.09 -13.00
CA TYR A 206 11.03 6.61 -12.72
C TYR A 206 10.14 6.46 -13.96
N ASP A 207 9.16 5.57 -13.86
CA ASP A 207 8.25 5.23 -14.95
C ASP A 207 7.21 6.33 -15.21
N THR A 208 7.41 7.05 -16.32
CA THR A 208 6.54 8.12 -16.80
C THR A 208 5.36 7.64 -17.64
N THR A 209 5.20 6.34 -17.90
CA THR A 209 4.04 5.81 -18.66
C THR A 209 2.86 5.50 -17.72
N LYS A 210 3.14 5.03 -16.50
CA LYS A 210 2.11 4.68 -15.51
C LYS A 210 1.27 5.88 -15.06
N PRO A 211 -0.07 5.76 -14.98
CA PRO A 211 -0.93 6.87 -14.60
C PRO A 211 -0.66 7.33 -13.16
N LEU A 212 -0.47 8.64 -12.98
CA LEU A 212 -0.24 9.25 -11.67
C LEU A 212 -1.58 9.36 -10.93
N ARG A 213 -1.66 8.72 -9.76
CA ARG A 213 -2.91 8.61 -8.99
C ARG A 213 -2.99 9.75 -7.99
N ILE A 214 -3.99 10.63 -8.13
CA ILE A 214 -4.20 11.74 -7.20
C ILE A 214 -5.53 11.67 -6.47
N ALA A 215 -5.59 12.29 -5.30
CA ALA A 215 -6.85 12.64 -4.64
C ALA A 215 -6.83 14.12 -4.24
N ILE A 216 -8.01 14.74 -4.22
CA ILE A 216 -8.19 16.13 -3.80
C ILE A 216 -9.08 16.14 -2.56
N VAL A 217 -8.52 16.60 -1.44
CA VAL A 217 -9.17 16.60 -0.14
C VAL A 217 -9.06 17.96 0.53
N GLY A 218 -9.82 18.17 1.59
CA GLY A 218 -9.88 19.44 2.31
C GLY A 218 -11.24 19.63 2.95
N ARG A 219 -11.37 20.66 3.79
CA ARG A 219 -12.63 20.95 4.49
C ARG A 219 -13.78 21.33 3.55
N PRO A 220 -15.05 21.23 4.01
CA PRO A 220 -16.18 21.83 3.32
C PRO A 220 -15.89 23.28 2.94
N ASN A 221 -16.38 23.73 1.78
CA ASN A 221 -16.27 25.11 1.30
C ASN A 221 -14.85 25.66 1.04
N ALA A 222 -13.80 24.83 1.15
CA ALA A 222 -12.44 25.17 0.73
C ALA A 222 -12.29 25.38 -0.81
N GLY A 223 -13.34 25.15 -1.60
CA GLY A 223 -13.36 25.36 -3.04
C GLY A 223 -12.87 24.17 -3.90
N LYS A 224 -12.80 22.96 -3.32
CA LYS A 224 -12.42 21.71 -4.02
C LYS A 224 -13.24 21.46 -5.29
N SER A 225 -14.57 21.59 -5.22
CA SER A 225 -15.45 21.27 -6.35
C SER A 225 -15.25 22.24 -7.52
N THR A 226 -15.11 23.53 -7.22
CA THR A 226 -14.81 24.56 -8.21
C THR A 226 -13.47 24.27 -8.88
N MET A 227 -12.42 24.02 -8.10
CA MET A 227 -11.08 23.68 -8.60
C MET A 227 -11.09 22.48 -9.54
N ILE A 228 -11.78 21.40 -9.16
CA ILE A 228 -11.87 20.19 -10.00
C ILE A 228 -12.59 20.46 -11.32
N ASN A 229 -13.69 21.20 -11.30
CA ASN A 229 -14.41 21.54 -12.52
C ASN A 229 -13.55 22.39 -13.47
N THR A 230 -12.78 23.32 -12.94
CA THR A 230 -11.85 24.14 -13.72
C THR A 230 -10.72 23.29 -14.31
N MET A 231 -10.09 22.42 -13.51
CA MET A 231 -9.06 21.49 -13.98
C MET A 231 -9.56 20.58 -15.12
N LEU A 232 -10.79 20.09 -15.03
CA LEU A 232 -11.41 19.26 -16.07
C LEU A 232 -11.92 20.07 -17.28
N GLY A 233 -12.04 21.39 -17.13
CA GLY A 233 -12.52 22.30 -18.16
C GLY A 233 -11.43 22.82 -19.10
N GLU A 234 -10.19 22.94 -18.61
CA GLU A 234 -9.07 23.54 -19.35
C GLU A 234 -8.37 22.56 -20.33
N ASP A 235 -8.28 21.26 -20.01
CA ASP A 235 -7.55 20.24 -20.80
C ASP A 235 -8.46 19.12 -21.34
N ARG A 236 -9.40 19.43 -22.23
CA ARG A 236 -10.25 18.39 -22.84
C ARG A 236 -9.53 17.59 -23.93
N LEU A 237 -9.04 16.41 -23.55
CA LEU A 237 -9.20 15.16 -24.30
C LEU A 237 -9.71 14.10 -23.31
N LEU A 238 -11.03 14.04 -23.14
CA LEU A 238 -11.68 12.92 -22.46
C LEU A 238 -11.53 11.67 -23.35
N THR A 239 -10.49 10.87 -23.13
CA THR A 239 -10.39 9.55 -23.76
C THR A 239 -11.21 8.54 -22.94
N GLY A 240 -12.40 8.18 -23.45
CA GLY A 240 -13.13 6.99 -23.00
C GLY A 240 -14.65 7.18 -22.81
N PRO A 241 -15.50 6.26 -23.31
CA PRO A 241 -16.90 6.51 -23.63
C PRO A 241 -17.87 6.36 -22.45
N GLU A 242 -18.97 7.09 -22.58
CA GLU A 242 -20.36 6.81 -22.15
C GLU A 242 -20.69 6.24 -20.75
N ALA A 243 -21.88 6.66 -20.31
CA ALA A 243 -22.48 6.32 -19.04
C ALA A 243 -22.69 4.80 -18.87
N GLY A 244 -22.07 4.20 -17.85
CA GLY A 244 -22.30 2.78 -17.54
C GLY A 244 -21.59 2.31 -16.27
N ILE A 245 -22.23 2.52 -15.12
CA ILE A 245 -22.22 1.67 -13.92
C ILE A 245 -21.02 0.72 -13.70
N THR A 246 -20.14 1.10 -12.76
CA THR A 246 -19.56 0.17 -11.76
C THR A 246 -19.66 0.79 -10.37
N ARG A 247 -20.36 0.10 -9.47
CA ARG A 247 -20.45 0.41 -8.04
C ARG A 247 -19.06 0.20 -7.42
N ASP A 248 -18.29 1.27 -7.28
CA ASP A 248 -17.38 1.58 -6.16
C ASP A 248 -16.18 2.42 -6.65
N SER A 249 -16.21 3.71 -6.28
CA SER A 249 -15.29 4.80 -6.64
C SER A 249 -15.27 5.23 -8.12
N ILE A 250 -15.82 6.42 -8.38
CA ILE A 250 -15.78 7.12 -9.67
C ILE A 250 -14.38 7.75 -9.76
N SER A 251 -13.48 7.16 -10.55
CA SER A 251 -12.25 7.84 -10.96
C SER A 251 -12.53 8.71 -12.18
N VAL A 252 -11.76 9.79 -12.32
CA VAL A 252 -11.72 10.58 -13.54
C VAL A 252 -10.31 10.49 -14.09
N ASP A 253 -10.21 9.98 -15.31
CA ASP A 253 -8.96 9.88 -16.06
C ASP A 253 -8.86 11.08 -17.01
N TRP A 254 -7.71 11.76 -17.02
CA TRP A 254 -7.38 12.81 -18.00
C TRP A 254 -5.87 12.88 -18.21
N GLU A 255 -5.46 13.59 -19.25
CA GLU A 255 -4.05 13.79 -19.60
C GLU A 255 -3.64 15.24 -19.28
N TRP A 256 -2.50 15.43 -18.60
CA TRP A 256 -1.91 16.74 -18.36
C TRP A 256 -0.46 16.75 -18.88
N ARG A 257 -0.19 17.57 -19.91
CA ARG A 257 1.13 17.69 -20.58
C ARG A 257 1.77 16.33 -20.95
N GLY A 258 1.01 15.40 -21.54
CA GLY A 258 1.53 14.07 -21.90
C GLY A 258 1.53 13.05 -20.76
N ARG A 259 1.15 13.45 -19.53
CA ARG A 259 1.12 12.57 -18.36
C ARG A 259 -0.32 12.15 -18.07
N ASN A 260 -0.56 10.84 -18.07
CA ASN A 260 -1.83 10.27 -17.64
C ASN A 260 -2.06 10.50 -16.14
N ILE A 261 -3.17 11.12 -15.78
CA ILE A 261 -3.59 11.39 -14.41
C ILE A 261 -4.90 10.67 -14.11
N LYS A 262 -4.96 10.05 -12.92
CA LYS A 262 -6.17 9.41 -12.40
C LYS A 262 -6.58 10.06 -11.10
N LEU A 263 -7.67 10.83 -11.11
CA LEU A 263 -8.24 11.48 -9.93
C LEU A 263 -9.22 10.52 -9.26
N PHE A 264 -8.91 10.17 -8.03
CA PHE A 264 -9.81 9.49 -7.10
C PHE A 264 -10.55 10.55 -6.29
N ASP A 265 -11.86 10.32 -6.10
CA ASP A 265 -12.79 11.09 -5.25
C ASP A 265 -13.64 12.16 -5.93
N THR A 266 -14.65 11.73 -6.69
CA THR A 266 -15.74 12.60 -7.15
C THR A 266 -17.10 12.23 -6.55
N ALA A 267 -17.15 11.44 -5.46
CA ALA A 267 -18.43 11.04 -4.85
C ALA A 267 -19.27 12.25 -4.41
N GLY A 268 -18.60 13.36 -4.05
CA GLY A 268 -19.23 14.66 -3.76
C GLY A 268 -19.41 15.59 -4.97
N LEU A 269 -18.93 15.23 -6.16
CA LEU A 269 -18.95 16.08 -7.36
C LEU A 269 -20.03 15.65 -8.36
N ARG A 270 -20.18 14.35 -8.63
CA ARG A 270 -21.25 13.88 -9.55
C ARG A 270 -22.65 13.94 -8.93
N ARG A 271 -22.78 13.87 -7.60
CA ARG A 271 -24.08 13.99 -6.91
C ARG A 271 -24.56 15.43 -6.74
N LYS A 272 -23.73 16.45 -6.97
CA LYS A 272 -24.09 17.86 -6.71
C LYS A 272 -24.94 18.52 -7.80
N SER A 273 -25.26 17.85 -8.91
CA SER A 273 -26.24 18.39 -9.87
C SER A 273 -27.70 18.26 -9.38
N ARG A 274 -27.97 17.43 -8.37
CA ARG A 274 -29.28 17.31 -7.73
C ARG A 274 -29.13 16.94 -6.26
N VAL A 275 -29.69 17.78 -5.37
CA VAL A 275 -29.91 17.59 -3.92
C VAL A 275 -29.00 18.43 -3.01
N GLN A 276 -29.60 19.50 -2.48
CA GLN A 276 -29.11 20.35 -1.40
C GLN A 276 -29.09 19.62 -0.03
N GLU A 277 -28.07 19.97 0.76
CA GLU A 277 -28.01 20.07 2.23
C GLU A 277 -28.13 18.83 3.15
N LYS A 278 -28.56 17.64 2.72
CA LYS A 278 -28.74 16.49 3.67
C LYS A 278 -27.65 15.41 3.69
N LEU A 279 -26.51 15.60 3.01
CA LEU A 279 -25.51 14.54 2.76
C LEU A 279 -24.14 14.75 3.43
N GLU A 280 -24.05 15.62 4.44
CA GLU A 280 -22.74 16.06 4.98
C GLU A 280 -22.13 15.09 6.00
N LYS A 281 -22.92 14.16 6.57
CA LYS A 281 -22.42 13.13 7.51
C LYS A 281 -21.86 11.87 6.85
N LEU A 282 -21.93 11.74 5.52
CA LEU A 282 -21.46 10.55 4.79
C LEU A 282 -20.07 10.70 4.13
N SER A 283 -19.44 11.87 4.16
CA SER A 283 -18.26 12.13 3.30
C SER A 283 -16.88 11.98 3.97
N VAL A 284 -16.77 11.43 5.18
CA VAL A 284 -15.45 11.13 5.81
C VAL A 284 -14.90 9.78 5.31
N ALA A 285 -15.77 8.77 5.19
CA ALA A 285 -15.39 7.44 4.74
C ALA A 285 -14.95 7.41 3.26
N ASP A 286 -15.57 8.26 2.43
CA ASP A 286 -15.23 8.38 1.01
C ASP A 286 -13.88 9.10 0.81
N GLY A 287 -13.61 10.18 1.57
CA GLY A 287 -12.28 10.83 1.56
C GLY A 287 -11.17 9.92 2.10
N LEU A 288 -11.45 9.10 3.12
CA LEU A 288 -10.53 8.06 3.59
C LEU A 288 -10.25 6.98 2.53
N ARG A 289 -11.24 6.65 1.71
CA ARG A 289 -11.05 5.71 0.59
C ARG A 289 -10.17 6.35 -0.47
N ALA A 290 -10.44 7.60 -0.84
CA ALA A 290 -9.66 8.36 -1.81
C ALA A 290 -8.18 8.46 -1.48
N ILE A 291 -7.86 8.84 -0.24
CA ILE A 291 -6.48 8.96 0.26
C ILE A 291 -5.75 7.62 0.11
N ARG A 292 -6.42 6.48 0.34
CA ARG A 292 -5.82 5.14 0.24
C ARG A 292 -5.52 4.69 -1.19
N PHE A 293 -6.18 5.23 -2.19
CA PHE A 293 -5.93 4.91 -3.60
C PHE A 293 -4.97 5.88 -4.29
N ALA A 294 -4.86 7.10 -3.76
CA ALA A 294 -3.96 8.12 -4.29
C ALA A 294 -2.49 7.89 -3.89
N GLU A 295 -1.58 8.28 -4.77
CA GLU A 295 -0.14 8.39 -4.48
C GLU A 295 0.18 9.79 -3.97
N VAL A 296 -0.35 10.80 -4.66
CA VAL A 296 -0.26 12.20 -4.28
C VAL A 296 -1.63 12.72 -3.83
N VAL A 297 -1.68 13.40 -2.69
CA VAL A 297 -2.92 13.98 -2.16
C VAL A 297 -2.80 15.50 -2.11
N ILE A 298 -3.65 16.17 -2.88
CA ILE A 298 -3.78 17.63 -2.87
C ILE A 298 -4.70 18.04 -1.72
N ILE A 299 -4.15 18.76 -0.75
CA ILE A 299 -4.87 19.32 0.39
C ILE A 299 -5.26 20.75 0.03
N VAL A 300 -6.54 20.96 -0.26
CA VAL A 300 -7.10 22.27 -0.56
C VAL A 300 -7.44 22.98 0.75
N LEU A 301 -6.73 24.07 1.02
CA LEU A 301 -6.93 24.94 2.17
C LEU A 301 -7.52 26.26 1.69
N ASP A 302 -8.47 26.81 2.43
CA ASP A 302 -8.92 28.19 2.22
C ASP A 302 -7.83 29.14 2.72
N ALA A 303 -7.26 29.98 1.83
CA ALA A 303 -6.19 30.91 2.18
C ALA A 303 -6.65 31.99 3.18
N THR A 304 -7.95 32.27 3.28
CA THR A 304 -8.49 33.27 4.21
C THR A 304 -8.59 32.75 5.64
N ILE A 305 -8.80 31.43 5.82
CA ILE A 305 -8.91 30.75 7.11
C ILE A 305 -8.21 29.37 7.08
N PRO A 306 -6.88 29.33 6.92
CA PRO A 306 -6.10 28.11 6.74
C PRO A 306 -5.82 27.39 8.06
N PHE A 307 -5.45 26.11 7.98
CA PHE A 307 -4.97 25.30 9.13
C PHE A 307 -5.96 25.14 10.29
N GLU A 308 -7.25 25.08 9.97
CA GLU A 308 -8.26 24.73 10.95
C GLU A 308 -8.08 23.30 11.46
N LYS A 309 -8.72 22.95 12.57
CA LYS A 309 -8.57 21.64 13.22
C LYS A 309 -8.77 20.47 12.24
N GLN A 310 -9.76 20.56 11.36
CA GLN A 310 -10.03 19.51 10.38
C GLN A 310 -9.00 19.48 9.24
N ASP A 311 -8.37 20.60 8.87
CA ASP A 311 -7.27 20.62 7.90
C ASP A 311 -6.06 19.84 8.42
N LEU A 312 -5.69 20.10 9.69
CA LEU A 312 -4.58 19.41 10.35
C LEU A 312 -4.86 17.92 10.53
N GLN A 313 -6.10 17.53 10.84
CA GLN A 313 -6.51 16.13 10.91
C GLN A 313 -6.40 15.41 9.56
N ILE A 314 -6.80 16.07 8.47
CA ILE A 314 -6.67 15.53 7.11
C ILE A 314 -5.19 15.38 6.75
N ALA A 315 -4.37 16.40 6.99
CA ALA A 315 -2.94 16.35 6.71
C ALA A 315 -2.25 15.22 7.48
N ASP A 316 -2.53 15.09 8.77
CA ASP A 316 -1.96 14.04 9.62
C ASP A 316 -2.39 12.63 9.17
N LEU A 317 -3.63 12.45 8.74
CA LEU A 317 -4.10 11.20 8.13
C LEU A 317 -3.32 10.84 6.87
N ILE A 318 -3.11 11.80 5.95
CA ILE A 318 -2.37 11.58 4.69
C ILE A 318 -0.93 11.15 4.98
N ILE A 319 -0.28 11.82 5.93
CA ILE A 319 1.09 11.52 6.37
C ILE A 319 1.14 10.11 7.01
N ARG A 320 0.15 9.77 7.84
CA ARG A 320 0.02 8.45 8.48
C ARG A 320 -0.23 7.32 7.48
N GLU A 321 -0.96 7.59 6.40
CA GLU A 321 -1.15 6.66 5.27
C GLU A 321 0.08 6.59 4.34
N GLY A 322 1.09 7.44 4.56
CA GLY A 322 2.33 7.45 3.78
C GLY A 322 2.19 8.02 2.38
N ARG A 323 1.15 8.82 2.11
CA ARG A 323 0.93 9.45 0.81
C ARG A 323 1.68 10.76 0.70
N ALA A 324 1.98 11.16 -0.53
CA ALA A 324 2.74 12.37 -0.79
C ALA A 324 1.79 13.60 -0.75
N PRO A 325 1.87 14.49 0.24
CA PRO A 325 0.95 15.61 0.34
C PRO A 325 1.45 16.81 -0.48
N VAL A 326 0.52 17.55 -1.08
CA VAL A 326 0.76 18.87 -1.70
C VAL A 326 -0.33 19.81 -1.21
N ILE A 327 0.02 21.02 -0.77
CA ILE A 327 -0.99 22.01 -0.34
C ILE A 327 -1.36 22.92 -1.51
N ALA A 328 -2.65 23.16 -1.66
CA ALA A 328 -3.21 24.20 -2.50
C ALA A 328 -3.91 25.25 -1.62
N PHE A 329 -3.32 26.45 -1.50
CA PHE A 329 -3.95 27.58 -0.83
C PHE A 329 -4.92 28.27 -1.79
N ASN A 330 -6.19 27.89 -1.70
CA ASN A 330 -7.25 28.32 -2.59
C ASN A 330 -7.86 29.66 -2.18
N LYS A 331 -8.62 30.28 -3.10
CA LYS A 331 -9.18 31.63 -2.97
C LYS A 331 -8.10 32.71 -2.88
N TRP A 332 -6.96 32.49 -3.53
CA TRP A 332 -5.85 33.45 -3.52
C TRP A 332 -6.21 34.80 -4.15
N ASP A 333 -7.24 34.84 -4.99
CA ASP A 333 -7.78 36.06 -5.56
C ASP A 333 -8.43 37.00 -4.53
N LEU A 334 -8.83 36.48 -3.37
CA LEU A 334 -9.37 37.27 -2.25
C LEU A 334 -8.29 37.87 -1.33
N ILE A 335 -7.02 37.54 -1.55
CA ILE A 335 -5.90 38.01 -0.73
C ILE A 335 -5.35 39.30 -1.32
N GLU A 336 -5.37 40.37 -0.52
CA GLU A 336 -4.82 41.69 -0.86
C GLU A 336 -3.29 41.70 -0.73
N ASP A 337 -2.77 41.56 0.49
CA ASP A 337 -1.32 41.56 0.79
C ASP A 337 -0.66 40.20 0.51
N ARG A 338 -0.67 39.79 -0.76
CA ARG A 338 -0.27 38.45 -1.22
C ARG A 338 1.12 38.02 -0.74
N GLN A 339 2.09 38.93 -0.74
CA GLN A 339 3.46 38.58 -0.36
C GLN A 339 3.57 38.27 1.14
N LEU A 340 3.05 39.16 1.99
CA LEU A 340 3.07 38.99 3.44
C LEU A 340 2.29 37.75 3.88
N VAL A 341 1.10 37.54 3.29
CA VAL A 341 0.28 36.36 3.60
C VAL A 341 0.97 35.07 3.13
N LEU A 342 1.65 35.08 1.98
CA LEU A 342 2.36 33.90 1.49
C LEU A 342 3.51 33.49 2.42
N GLU A 343 4.29 34.45 2.91
CA GLU A 343 5.36 34.21 3.86
C GLU A 343 4.82 33.63 5.18
N ASP A 344 3.74 34.21 5.73
CA ASP A 344 3.05 33.71 6.92
C ASP A 344 2.50 32.29 6.72
N LEU A 345 1.90 32.00 5.57
CA LEU A 345 1.40 30.67 5.24
C LEU A 345 2.51 29.62 5.17
N TYR A 346 3.65 29.94 4.57
CA TYR A 346 4.79 29.03 4.51
C TYR A 346 5.43 28.79 5.89
N GLU A 347 5.53 29.82 6.74
CA GLU A 347 5.94 29.66 8.13
C GLU A 347 4.99 28.72 8.88
N LYS A 348 3.67 28.96 8.77
CA LYS A 348 2.64 28.13 9.40
C LYS A 348 2.69 26.69 8.91
N THR A 349 2.89 26.44 7.61
CA THR A 349 3.08 25.09 7.07
C THR A 349 4.27 24.40 7.76
N ALA A 350 5.42 25.07 7.85
CA ALA A 350 6.62 24.50 8.46
C ALA A 350 6.45 24.23 9.96
N ARG A 351 5.77 25.13 10.68
CA ARG A 351 5.53 25.01 12.12
C ARG A 351 4.50 23.93 12.47
N LEU A 352 3.38 23.89 11.74
CA LEU A 352 2.24 23.02 12.05
C LEU A 352 2.38 21.61 11.45
N LEU A 353 3.17 21.44 10.39
CA LEU A 353 3.40 20.14 9.73
C LEU A 353 4.89 19.74 9.74
N PRO A 354 5.53 19.63 10.92
CA PRO A 354 6.97 19.35 11.02
C PRO A 354 7.38 17.96 10.51
N GLN A 355 6.43 17.04 10.34
CA GLN A 355 6.70 15.69 9.83
C GLN A 355 7.07 15.67 8.34
N VAL A 356 6.61 16.67 7.58
CA VAL A 356 6.80 16.81 6.13
C VAL A 356 7.44 18.15 5.81
N ARG A 357 8.57 18.46 6.44
CA ARG A 357 9.34 19.69 6.16
C ARG A 357 9.68 19.82 4.68
N GLY A 358 9.53 21.04 4.15
CA GLY A 358 9.70 21.30 2.72
C GLY A 358 8.48 20.90 1.88
N LEU A 359 7.32 20.70 2.51
CA LEU A 359 6.05 20.47 1.84
C LEU A 359 5.81 21.54 0.77
N ARG A 360 5.54 21.11 -0.45
CA ARG A 360 5.19 22.01 -1.55
C ARG A 360 3.79 22.56 -1.31
N ALA A 361 3.69 23.88 -1.24
CA ALA A 361 2.44 24.60 -1.05
C ALA A 361 2.31 25.69 -2.12
N VAL A 362 1.19 25.68 -2.84
CA VAL A 362 0.97 26.51 -4.03
C VAL A 362 -0.28 27.36 -3.83
N PRO A 363 -0.18 28.70 -3.96
CA PRO A 363 -1.36 29.55 -4.01
C PRO A 363 -2.10 29.41 -5.33
N ILE A 364 -3.42 29.23 -5.25
CA ILE A 364 -4.28 29.04 -6.42
C ILE A 364 -5.59 29.83 -6.30
N SER A 365 -6.22 30.10 -7.43
CA SER A 365 -7.65 30.44 -7.50
C SER A 365 -8.34 29.37 -8.33
N GLY A 366 -8.96 28.41 -7.65
CA GLY A 366 -9.68 27.31 -8.31
C GLY A 366 -10.85 27.79 -9.17
N GLU A 367 -11.41 28.97 -8.90
CA GLU A 367 -12.45 29.58 -9.73
C GLU A 367 -11.89 30.21 -11.01
N ARG A 368 -10.73 30.87 -10.92
CA ARG A 368 -10.12 31.58 -12.07
C ARG A 368 -9.10 30.76 -12.85
N GLY A 369 -8.83 29.52 -12.47
CA GLY A 369 -7.79 28.67 -13.05
C GLY A 369 -6.35 29.06 -12.68
N GLN A 370 -6.16 30.17 -11.95
CA GLN A 370 -4.82 30.69 -11.66
C GLN A 370 -4.05 29.75 -10.74
N GLY A 371 -2.83 29.38 -11.17
CA GLY A 371 -1.90 28.56 -10.38
C GLY A 371 -2.15 27.05 -10.46
N LEU A 372 -3.17 26.58 -11.19
CA LEU A 372 -3.46 25.14 -11.34
C LEU A 372 -2.33 24.39 -12.05
N ASP A 373 -1.76 24.97 -13.11
CA ASP A 373 -0.59 24.40 -13.80
C ASP A 373 0.61 24.25 -12.86
N LYS A 374 0.92 25.30 -12.09
CA LYS A 374 1.99 25.26 -11.10
C LYS A 374 1.70 24.23 -10.00
N LEU A 375 0.44 24.05 -9.60
CA LEU A 375 0.03 23.01 -8.66
C LEU A 375 0.33 21.62 -9.23
N MET A 376 -0.05 21.36 -10.48
CA MET A 376 0.19 20.07 -11.15
C MET A 376 1.68 19.78 -11.35
N GLU A 377 2.50 20.79 -11.71
CA GLU A 377 3.95 20.65 -11.73
C GLU A 377 4.53 20.24 -10.37
N ASN A 378 3.98 20.80 -9.27
CA ASN A 378 4.39 20.42 -7.93
C ASN A 378 3.90 19.02 -7.54
N VAL A 379 2.74 18.58 -8.04
CA VAL A 379 2.23 17.21 -7.87
C VAL A 379 3.19 16.20 -8.51
N VAL A 380 3.58 16.41 -9.77
CA VAL A 380 4.51 15.52 -10.48
C VAL A 380 5.88 15.48 -9.78
N LYS A 381 6.45 16.65 -9.45
CA LYS A 381 7.72 16.74 -8.70
C LYS A 381 7.66 16.03 -7.34
N THR A 382 6.53 16.15 -6.66
CA THR A 382 6.33 15.47 -5.36
C THR A 382 6.25 13.96 -5.54
N HIS A 383 5.58 13.49 -6.60
CA HIS A 383 5.51 12.07 -6.93
C HIS A 383 6.90 11.50 -7.26
N GLU A 384 7.72 12.22 -8.04
CA GLU A 384 9.11 11.83 -8.33
C GLU A 384 9.95 11.71 -7.05
N ILE A 385 9.87 12.71 -6.15
CA ILE A 385 10.56 12.67 -4.86
C ILE A 385 10.08 11.49 -4.00
N TRP A 386 8.76 11.25 -3.98
CA TRP A 386 8.17 10.12 -3.27
C TRP A 386 8.57 8.77 -3.87
N ASN A 387 9.05 8.72 -5.11
CA ASN A 387 9.52 7.49 -5.77
C ASN A 387 11.04 7.29 -5.66
N ARG A 388 11.77 8.20 -5.03
CA ARG A 388 13.22 8.20 -5.04
C ARG A 388 13.80 6.95 -4.38
N ARG A 389 14.65 6.23 -5.13
CA ARG A 389 15.48 5.12 -4.65
C ARG A 389 16.91 5.60 -4.45
N ILE A 390 17.54 5.10 -3.39
CA ILE A 390 18.91 5.42 -3.00
C ILE A 390 19.64 4.10 -2.81
N SER A 391 20.83 3.97 -3.41
CA SER A 391 21.64 2.76 -3.28
C SER A 391 22.09 2.53 -1.83
N THR A 392 22.22 1.26 -1.46
CA THR A 392 22.67 0.85 -0.13
C THR A 392 24.09 1.37 0.14
N GLY A 393 24.98 1.41 -0.85
CA GLY A 393 26.33 1.99 -0.71
C GLY A 393 26.32 3.46 -0.33
N ARG A 394 25.55 4.29 -1.06
CA ARG A 394 25.44 5.74 -0.77
C ARG A 394 24.79 6.00 0.60
N LEU A 395 23.79 5.20 1.00
CA LEU A 395 23.16 5.30 2.32
C LEU A 395 24.16 5.01 3.45
N ASN A 396 24.98 3.96 3.32
CA ASN A 396 25.90 3.58 4.38
C ASN A 396 27.09 4.55 4.50
N ARG A 397 27.65 5.03 3.38
CA ARG A 397 28.66 6.10 3.41
C ARG A 397 28.14 7.36 4.10
N TRP A 398 26.90 7.74 3.83
CA TRP A 398 26.27 8.86 4.52
C TRP A 398 26.06 8.59 6.01
N LEU A 399 25.54 7.40 6.34
CA LEU A 399 25.26 7.00 7.72
C LEU A 399 26.53 7.00 8.59
N GLU A 400 27.66 6.52 8.06
CA GLU A 400 28.96 6.55 8.74
C GLU A 400 29.37 7.99 9.11
N GLY A 401 29.26 8.92 8.16
CA GLY A 401 29.54 10.34 8.41
C GLY A 401 28.63 10.95 9.47
N VAL A 402 27.33 10.62 9.44
CA VAL A 402 26.35 11.10 10.41
C VAL A 402 26.64 10.58 11.82
N ILE A 403 26.99 9.29 11.96
CA ILE A 403 27.32 8.68 13.25
C ILE A 403 28.64 9.24 13.79
N ALA A 404 29.62 9.49 12.92
CA ALA A 404 30.89 10.08 13.32
C ALA A 404 30.71 11.50 13.88
N HIS A 405 29.82 12.29 13.28
CA HIS A 405 29.52 13.65 13.72
C HIS A 405 28.65 13.68 15.00
N GLN A 406 27.57 12.89 15.02
CA GLN A 406 26.64 12.83 16.15
C GLN A 406 26.38 11.36 16.53
N PRO A 407 27.15 10.79 17.47
CA PRO A 407 26.98 9.41 17.87
C PRO A 407 25.64 9.13 18.56
N PRO A 408 25.08 7.91 18.42
CA PRO A 408 23.90 7.50 19.18
C PRO A 408 24.15 7.61 20.69
N PRO A 409 23.18 8.12 21.49
CA PRO A 409 23.33 8.23 22.92
C PRO A 409 23.46 6.86 23.59
N ALA A 410 24.23 6.80 24.67
CA ALA A 410 24.31 5.60 25.51
C ALA A 410 23.04 5.46 26.34
N VAL A 411 22.46 4.26 26.37
CA VAL A 411 21.23 3.98 27.13
C VAL A 411 21.53 2.90 28.16
N SER A 412 21.30 3.24 29.43
CA SER A 412 21.65 2.40 30.60
C SER A 412 23.14 2.02 30.61
N GLY A 413 24.03 2.99 30.32
CA GLY A 413 25.48 2.80 30.32
C GLY A 413 26.05 1.98 29.15
N ARG A 414 25.22 1.51 28.21
CA ARG A 414 25.67 0.77 27.02
C ARG A 414 25.50 1.62 25.77
N ARG A 415 26.54 1.69 24.93
CA ARG A 415 26.48 2.36 23.63
C ARG A 415 25.59 1.58 22.66
N LEU A 416 24.72 2.29 21.95
CA LEU A 416 23.96 1.73 20.83
C LEU A 416 24.89 1.62 19.62
N LYS A 417 25.00 0.43 19.04
CA LYS A 417 25.75 0.23 17.80
C LYS A 417 24.77 0.26 16.63
N VAL A 418 24.94 1.23 15.73
CA VAL A 418 24.28 1.25 14.42
C VAL A 418 25.26 0.61 13.43
N LYS A 419 24.77 -0.34 12.63
CA LYS A 419 25.61 -1.14 11.73
C LYS A 419 25.51 -0.65 10.29
N TYR A 420 24.30 -0.75 9.72
CA TYR A 420 24.05 -0.37 8.34
C TYR A 420 22.58 0.06 8.17
N MET A 421 22.31 0.75 7.07
CA MET A 421 20.99 1.18 6.63
C MET A 421 20.74 0.75 5.19
N THR A 422 19.50 0.39 4.89
CA THR A 422 19.05 0.10 3.52
C THR A 422 17.66 0.70 3.28
N GLN A 423 17.33 0.98 2.02
CA GLN A 423 15.99 1.41 1.61
C GLN A 423 15.20 0.19 1.14
N ILE A 424 14.18 -0.20 1.91
CA ILE A 424 13.34 -1.37 1.63
C ILE A 424 12.17 -1.06 0.69
N LYS A 425 11.76 0.21 0.60
CA LYS A 425 10.69 0.64 -0.30
C LYS A 425 10.83 2.11 -0.68
N THR A 426 10.30 2.46 -1.85
CA THR A 426 10.23 3.84 -2.32
C THR A 426 8.92 4.51 -1.92
N ARG A 427 7.82 3.77 -1.74
CA ARG A 427 6.46 4.33 -1.63
C ARG A 427 5.77 4.03 -0.28
N PRO A 428 5.81 4.93 0.72
CA PRO A 428 6.73 6.06 0.87
C PRO A 428 8.18 5.62 1.11
N PRO A 429 9.17 6.53 1.00
CA PRO A 429 10.57 6.19 1.22
C PRO A 429 10.77 5.56 2.59
N GLY A 430 11.10 4.26 2.58
CA GLY A 430 11.14 3.41 3.75
C GLY A 430 12.53 2.83 3.94
N PHE A 431 13.11 3.11 5.09
CA PHE A 431 14.47 2.76 5.44
C PHE A 431 14.47 1.85 6.67
N VAL A 432 15.37 0.87 6.68
CA VAL A 432 15.63 0.00 7.81
C VAL A 432 17.04 0.26 8.31
N VAL A 433 17.19 0.48 9.61
CA VAL A 433 18.49 0.58 10.29
C VAL A 433 18.72 -0.66 11.12
N SER A 434 19.82 -1.36 10.86
CA SER A 434 20.28 -2.43 11.72
C SER A 434 21.04 -1.85 12.92
N CYS A 435 20.59 -2.16 14.14
CA CYS A 435 21.25 -1.71 15.36
C CYS A 435 21.21 -2.76 16.48
N SER A 436 22.04 -2.58 17.51
CA SER A 436 22.18 -3.57 18.59
C SER A 436 20.96 -3.67 19.53
N ARG A 437 20.22 -2.57 19.72
CA ARG A 437 19.09 -2.47 20.64
C ARG A 437 18.05 -1.49 20.07
N PRO A 438 17.19 -1.93 19.13
CA PRO A 438 16.22 -1.05 18.48
C PRO A 438 15.28 -0.38 19.49
N ASP A 439 14.76 -1.15 20.46
CA ASP A 439 13.81 -0.66 21.47
C ASP A 439 14.40 0.42 22.40
N ALA A 440 15.73 0.48 22.50
CA ALA A 440 16.41 1.44 23.34
C ALA A 440 16.77 2.73 22.60
N MET A 441 16.56 2.81 21.27
CA MET A 441 16.94 4.00 20.51
C MET A 441 15.98 5.17 20.81
N PRO A 442 16.49 6.33 21.26
CA PRO A 442 15.63 7.48 21.52
C PRO A 442 14.97 7.99 20.24
N GLN A 443 13.69 8.35 20.34
CA GLN A 443 12.91 8.91 19.23
C GLN A 443 13.51 10.21 18.67
N SER A 444 14.23 10.98 19.51
CA SER A 444 14.98 12.17 19.06
C SER A 444 16.08 11.82 18.05
N TYR A 445 16.80 10.70 18.27
CA TYR A 445 17.85 10.24 17.36
C TYR A 445 17.26 9.68 16.06
N VAL A 446 16.14 8.96 16.14
CA VAL A 446 15.37 8.51 14.96
C VAL A 446 14.96 9.71 14.10
N ARG A 447 14.43 10.79 14.72
CA ARG A 447 14.08 12.03 14.00
C ARG A 447 15.30 12.73 13.41
N TYR A 448 16.43 12.73 14.13
CA TYR A 448 17.69 13.27 13.60
C TYR A 448 18.11 12.55 12.32
N LEU A 449 18.09 11.21 12.31
CA LEU A 449 18.38 10.42 11.10
C LEU A 449 17.38 10.70 9.97
N ILE A 450 16.08 10.78 10.27
CA ILE A 450 15.05 11.10 9.27
C ILE A 450 15.29 12.48 8.64
N ASN A 451 15.63 13.49 9.45
CA ASN A 451 15.91 14.84 8.94
C ASN A 451 17.19 14.86 8.11
N GLY A 452 18.24 14.17 8.54
CA GLY A 452 19.47 14.05 7.76
C GLY A 452 19.25 13.34 6.43
N LEU A 453 18.42 12.28 6.40
CA LEU A 453 17.98 11.62 5.15
C LEU A 453 17.26 12.62 4.24
N ARG A 454 16.32 13.37 4.80
CA ARG A 454 15.52 14.36 4.07
C ARG A 454 16.38 15.42 3.39
N GLU A 455 17.37 15.95 4.11
CA GLU A 455 18.25 17.02 3.63
C GLU A 455 19.27 16.48 2.62
N THR A 456 19.96 15.38 2.95
CA THR A 456 21.09 14.88 2.15
C THR A 456 20.64 14.27 0.83
N PHE A 457 19.48 13.62 0.81
CA PHE A 457 18.94 12.95 -0.38
C PHE A 457 17.81 13.74 -1.03
N GLU A 458 17.66 15.01 -0.65
CA GLU A 458 16.68 15.98 -1.17
C GLU A 458 15.28 15.36 -1.30
N MET A 459 14.73 14.90 -0.17
CA MET A 459 13.38 14.35 -0.08
C MET A 459 12.41 15.30 0.63
N PRO A 460 12.26 16.58 0.23
CA PRO A 460 11.40 17.52 0.94
C PRO A 460 9.92 17.14 0.78
N GLY A 461 9.12 17.42 1.80
CA GLY A 461 7.66 17.37 1.73
C GLY A 461 7.03 15.97 1.73
N VAL A 462 7.81 14.90 1.55
CA VAL A 462 7.29 13.52 1.54
C VAL A 462 7.44 12.84 2.92
N PRO A 463 6.53 11.94 3.32
CA PRO A 463 6.70 11.16 4.53
C PRO A 463 7.87 10.19 4.37
N ILE A 464 8.74 10.10 5.37
CA ILE A 464 9.86 9.13 5.41
C ILE A 464 9.58 8.15 6.54
N ARG A 465 9.73 6.85 6.27
CA ARG A 465 9.60 5.79 7.27
C ARG A 465 10.98 5.26 7.63
N LEU A 466 11.27 5.19 8.92
CA LEU A 466 12.50 4.61 9.43
C LEU A 466 12.12 3.56 10.47
N SER A 467 12.43 2.29 10.19
CA SER A 467 12.30 1.20 11.14
C SER A 467 13.67 0.74 11.64
N LEU A 468 13.70 0.25 12.87
CA LEU A 468 14.90 -0.26 13.50
C LEU A 468 14.77 -1.78 13.64
N ARG A 469 15.81 -2.52 13.25
CA ARG A 469 15.88 -3.97 13.44
C ARG A 469 17.10 -4.35 14.26
N THR A 470 16.97 -5.42 15.03
CA THR A 470 18.12 -6.08 15.62
C THR A 470 18.90 -6.76 14.51
N SER A 471 20.23 -6.73 14.57
CA SER A 471 21.03 -7.58 13.70
C SER A 471 20.86 -9.03 14.12
N ASP A 472 20.43 -9.91 13.23
CA ASP A 472 20.56 -11.34 13.46
C ASP A 472 22.02 -11.65 13.74
N ASN A 473 22.26 -12.40 14.83
CA ASN A 473 23.59 -12.90 15.13
C ASN A 473 23.76 -14.20 14.31
N PRO A 474 24.59 -14.21 13.24
CA PRO A 474 24.75 -15.38 12.38
C PRO A 474 25.31 -16.61 13.14
N PHE A 475 25.84 -16.40 14.35
CA PHE A 475 26.49 -17.43 15.15
C PHE A 475 25.61 -17.99 16.29
N ALA A 476 24.38 -17.53 16.47
CA ALA A 476 23.52 -17.96 17.57
C ALA A 476 23.23 -19.48 17.56
N GLY A 477 23.21 -20.12 16.38
CA GLY A 477 23.01 -21.56 16.23
C GLY A 477 24.24 -22.45 16.47
N ARG A 478 25.47 -21.90 16.38
CA ARG A 478 26.70 -22.71 16.47
C ARG A 478 27.19 -22.98 17.90
N ALA A 479 26.70 -22.22 18.88
CA ALA A 479 27.17 -22.32 20.27
C ALA A 479 26.57 -23.52 21.06
N LYS A 480 25.54 -24.21 20.55
CA LYS A 480 24.87 -25.32 21.28
C LYS A 480 25.51 -26.70 21.10
N LYS A 481 26.68 -26.82 20.45
CA LYS A 481 27.34 -28.13 20.20
C LYS A 481 28.62 -28.40 21.01
N LYS A 482 28.85 -27.68 22.10
CA LYS A 482 29.87 -28.05 23.10
C LYS A 482 29.29 -27.97 24.51
N ARG A 483 28.70 -29.06 24.96
CA ARG A 483 28.90 -29.61 26.30
C ARG A 483 28.31 -31.00 26.42
#